data_AF-A0A642C5A4-F1
#
_entry.id   AF-A0A642C5A4-F1
#
_cell.length_a   1.000
_cell.length_b   1.000
_cell.length_c   1.000
_cell.angle_alpha   90.00
_cell.angle_beta   90.00
_cell.angle_gamma   90.00
#
_symmetry.space_group_name_H-M   'P 1'
#
loop_
_entity.id
_entity.type
_entity.pdbx_description
1 polymer ?
#
loop_
_entity_poly.entity_id
_entity_poly.type
_entity_poly.pdbx_seq_one_letter_code
_entity_poly.pdbx_strand_id
1 'polypeptide(L)'
;MDKIRFFFIALLGMGAAHLSAQTADSTQTSPRTTEGFAGLKLTQVSLTNWSAGGDNSVAFDLQGTYQANYKKGKHIWNNRLELAYGLNKTGEDGMRKANDKIYMNTNYGYSIAKNWYASAFTTFQTQFSPGYDYSVNKDVAISEFMSPAYLTTG
;
A
#
# COMPACT_ATOMS: atom_id res chain seq x y z
N MET A 1 -21.96 34.90 35.42
CA MET A 1 -22.56 33.63 35.00
C MET A 1 -21.61 32.94 34.03
N ASP A 2 -20.69 32.23 34.67
CA ASP A 2 -19.94 31.02 34.29
C ASP A 2 -19.54 30.77 32.84
N LYS A 3 -18.21 30.87 32.67
CA LYS A 3 -17.42 30.43 31.52
C LYS A 3 -17.53 28.90 31.37
N ILE A 4 -18.15 28.44 30.29
CA ILE A 4 -18.15 27.03 29.90
C ILE A 4 -16.70 26.63 29.62
N ARG A 5 -16.14 25.80 30.50
CA ARG A 5 -14.82 25.18 30.35
C ARG A 5 -14.98 23.90 29.54
N PHE A 6 -14.58 23.92 28.27
CA PHE A 6 -14.44 22.71 27.47
C PHE A 6 -13.18 21.96 27.94
N PHE A 7 -13.38 20.81 28.58
CA PHE A 7 -12.32 19.82 28.81
C PHE A 7 -11.99 19.13 27.48
N PHE A 8 -10.72 19.14 27.07
CA PHE A 8 -10.24 18.50 25.85
C PHE A 8 -9.38 17.27 26.19
N ILE A 9 -9.84 16.10 25.73
CA ILE A 9 -9.17 14.82 25.87
C ILE A 9 -8.23 14.65 24.67
N ALA A 10 -6.93 14.50 24.93
CA ALA A 10 -5.96 14.03 23.95
C ALA A 10 -6.07 12.50 23.84
N LEU A 11 -6.67 11.99 22.75
CA LEU A 11 -6.72 10.56 22.47
C LEU A 11 -5.67 10.21 21.41
N LEU A 12 -4.48 9.81 21.86
CA LEU A 12 -3.48 9.14 21.03
C LEU A 12 -3.92 7.68 20.83
N GLY A 13 -4.82 7.45 19.87
CA GLY A 13 -5.24 6.12 19.44
C GLY A 13 -4.50 5.70 18.19
N MET A 14 -3.32 5.10 18.32
CA MET A 14 -2.69 4.37 17.21
C MET A 14 -3.38 3.00 17.09
N GLY A 15 -4.53 2.97 16.41
CA GLY A 15 -5.24 1.73 16.08
C GLY A 15 -4.72 1.16 14.77
N ALA A 16 -3.72 0.27 14.82
CA ALA A 16 -3.41 -0.59 13.69
C ALA A 16 -4.30 -1.83 13.77
N ALA A 17 -5.43 -1.83 13.06
CA ALA A 17 -6.25 -3.03 12.90
C ALA A 17 -5.59 -3.93 11.85
N HIS A 18 -4.86 -4.95 12.32
CA HIS A 18 -4.31 -6.00 11.46
C HIS A 18 -5.34 -7.13 11.32
N LEU A 19 -6.02 -7.19 10.16
CA LEU A 19 -6.79 -8.37 9.79
C LEU A 19 -5.84 -9.39 9.16
N SER A 20 -5.48 -10.43 9.93
CA SER A 20 -4.80 -11.60 9.41
C SER A 20 -5.84 -12.68 9.11
N ALA A 21 -5.94 -13.12 7.85
CA ALA A 21 -6.71 -14.31 7.51
C ALA A 21 -5.89 -15.54 7.93
N GLN A 22 -6.34 -16.25 8.96
CA GLN A 22 -5.68 -17.46 9.44
C GLN A 22 -6.04 -18.63 8.51
N THR A 23 -5.05 -19.17 7.80
CA THR A 23 -5.27 -20.35 6.94
C THR A 23 -5.45 -21.58 7.81
N ALA A 24 -6.57 -22.28 7.64
CA ALA A 24 -6.87 -23.53 8.34
C ALA A 24 -5.79 -24.60 8.07
N ASP A 25 -5.32 -25.22 9.15
CA ASP A 25 -4.35 -26.29 9.15
C ASP A 25 -4.94 -27.54 8.51
N SER A 26 -4.36 -27.98 7.39
CA SER A 26 -4.63 -29.30 6.82
C SER A 26 -3.32 -29.90 6.37
N THR A 27 -3.05 -31.11 6.86
CA THR A 27 -1.83 -31.92 6.71
C THR A 27 -1.57 -32.43 5.28
N GLN A 28 -1.99 -31.69 4.26
CA GLN A 28 -1.53 -31.83 2.88
C GLN A 28 -0.70 -30.60 2.51
N THR A 29 0.58 -30.79 2.17
CA THR A 29 1.39 -29.77 1.51
C THR A 29 0.83 -29.53 0.12
N SER A 30 -0.19 -28.67 0.03
CA SER A 30 -0.72 -28.18 -1.24
C SER A 30 0.46 -27.64 -2.05
N PRO A 31 0.59 -27.99 -3.35
CA PRO A 31 1.61 -27.43 -4.22
C PRO A 31 1.43 -25.92 -4.43
N ARG A 32 0.33 -25.33 -3.96
CA ARG A 32 0.03 -23.90 -4.00
C ARG A 32 -0.06 -23.34 -2.58
N THR A 33 0.73 -22.31 -2.31
CA THR A 33 0.70 -21.52 -1.08
C THR A 33 0.25 -20.11 -1.43
N THR A 34 -0.76 -19.59 -0.74
CA THR A 34 -1.25 -18.23 -0.92
C THR A 34 -1.17 -17.48 0.40
N GLU A 35 -0.68 -16.25 0.33
CA GLU A 35 -0.56 -15.36 1.47
C GLU A 35 -1.19 -14.02 1.10
N GLY A 36 -1.89 -13.41 2.04
CA GLY A 36 -2.57 -12.14 1.83
C GLY A 36 -2.42 -11.26 3.06
N PHE A 37 -2.22 -9.98 2.82
CA PHE A 37 -2.21 -8.94 3.84
C PHE A 37 -3.10 -7.79 3.37
N ALA A 38 -3.92 -7.27 4.27
CA ALA A 38 -4.61 -6.01 4.08
C ALA A 38 -4.40 -5.17 5.33
N GLY A 39 -4.03 -3.91 5.14
CA GLY A 39 -3.73 -2.96 6.19
C GLY A 39 -4.43 -1.64 5.93
N LEU A 40 -4.99 -1.08 6.99
CA LEU A 40 -5.54 0.27 7.00
C LEU A 40 -4.77 1.08 8.05
N LYS A 41 -4.27 2.24 7.65
CA LYS A 41 -3.57 3.19 8.51
C LYS A 41 -4.31 4.53 8.49
N LEU A 42 -4.71 4.97 9.68
CA LEU A 42 -5.28 6.28 9.91
C LEU A 42 -4.31 7.07 10.78
N THR A 43 -4.07 8.34 10.47
CA THR A 43 -3.19 9.23 11.25
C THR A 43 -3.86 10.58 11.39
N GLN A 44 -3.86 11.14 12.59
CA GLN A 44 -4.40 12.46 12.88
C GLN A 44 -3.44 13.20 13.81
N VAL A 45 -3.10 14.42 13.46
CA VAL A 45 -2.27 15.34 14.24
C VAL A 45 -3.06 16.63 14.43
N SER A 46 -3.21 17.04 15.70
CA SER A 46 -3.89 18.27 16.08
C SER A 46 -3.02 19.02 17.10
N LEU A 47 -2.55 20.21 16.72
CA LEU A 47 -1.65 21.07 17.46
C LEU A 47 -2.38 22.36 17.87
N THR A 48 -2.28 22.71 19.15
CA THR A 48 -2.97 23.88 19.72
C THR A 48 -2.04 25.08 19.94
N ASN A 49 -0.72 24.89 19.85
CA ASN A 49 0.28 25.95 20.04
C ASN A 49 1.17 26.08 18.79
N TRP A 50 0.81 27.01 17.90
CA TRP A 50 1.49 27.26 16.63
C TRP A 50 2.87 27.90 16.77
N SER A 51 3.24 28.37 17.97
CA SER A 51 4.54 29.00 18.28
C SER A 51 5.75 28.09 17.99
N ALA A 52 5.52 26.76 17.91
CA ALA A 52 6.54 25.77 17.54
C ALA A 52 6.56 25.39 16.04
N GLY A 53 5.68 25.95 15.21
CA GLY A 53 5.74 25.82 13.74
C GLY A 53 5.20 24.52 13.13
N GLY A 54 4.21 23.85 13.73
CA GLY A 54 3.61 22.61 13.19
C GLY A 54 2.15 22.76 12.74
N ASP A 55 1.79 22.06 11.66
CA ASP A 55 0.43 22.05 11.07
C ASP A 55 -0.42 20.84 11.51
N ASN A 56 -1.72 21.09 11.67
CA ASN A 56 -2.70 20.01 11.82
C ASN A 56 -2.71 19.13 10.57
N SER A 57 -2.77 17.82 10.75
CA SER A 57 -2.87 16.91 9.60
C SER A 57 -3.76 15.71 9.85
N VAL A 58 -4.34 15.18 8.78
CA VAL A 58 -5.06 13.92 8.77
C VAL A 58 -4.60 13.12 7.56
N ALA A 59 -4.34 11.85 7.74
CA ALA A 59 -3.93 10.94 6.68
C ALA A 59 -4.66 9.60 6.78
N PHE A 60 -4.92 9.03 5.62
CA PHE A 60 -5.55 7.75 5.39
C PHE A 60 -4.66 6.99 4.41
N ASP A 61 -4.31 5.74 4.71
CA ASP A 61 -3.57 4.86 3.79
C ASP A 61 -4.15 3.44 3.87
N LEU A 62 -4.55 2.92 2.72
CA LEU A 62 -5.01 1.56 2.55
C LEU A 62 -3.97 0.81 1.73
N GLN A 63 -3.54 -0.34 2.22
CA GLN A 63 -2.57 -1.20 1.55
C GLN A 63 -3.04 -2.65 1.53
N GLY A 64 -2.76 -3.34 0.44
CA GLY A 64 -3.03 -4.75 0.26
C GLY A 64 -1.85 -5.42 -0.45
N THR A 65 -1.45 -6.59 0.04
CA THR A 65 -0.46 -7.44 -0.60
C THR A 65 -1.03 -8.83 -0.74
N TYR A 66 -0.90 -9.42 -1.92
CA TYR A 66 -1.29 -10.79 -2.18
C TYR A 66 -0.14 -11.53 -2.87
N GLN A 67 0.19 -12.71 -2.37
CA GLN A 67 1.22 -13.57 -2.91
C GLN A 67 0.63 -14.95 -3.19
N ALA A 68 0.91 -15.49 -4.38
CA ALA A 68 0.51 -16.83 -4.77
C ALA A 68 1.73 -17.55 -5.34
N ASN A 69 2.24 -18.49 -4.55
CA ASN A 69 3.39 -19.31 -4.88
C ASN A 69 2.93 -20.72 -5.24
N TYR A 70 3.45 -21.25 -6.33
CA TYR A 70 3.20 -22.60 -6.79
C TYR A 70 4.52 -23.32 -6.97
N LYS A 71 4.64 -24.49 -6.35
CA LYS A 71 5.82 -25.34 -6.45
C LYS A 71 5.39 -26.79 -6.60
N LYS A 72 5.70 -27.38 -7.77
CA LYS A 72 5.45 -28.80 -8.03
C LYS A 72 6.54 -29.37 -8.92
N GLY A 73 7.27 -30.37 -8.40
CA GLY A 73 8.38 -30.99 -9.11
C GLY A 73 9.45 -29.97 -9.50
N LYS A 74 9.70 -29.82 -10.80
CA LYS A 74 10.69 -28.89 -11.37
C LYS A 74 10.15 -27.47 -11.58
N HIS A 75 8.85 -27.25 -11.41
CA HIS A 75 8.19 -25.98 -11.69
C HIS A 75 8.06 -25.15 -10.42
N ILE A 76 8.46 -23.88 -10.52
CA ILE A 76 8.30 -22.85 -9.51
C ILE A 76 7.61 -21.67 -10.17
N TRP A 77 6.51 -21.19 -9.62
CA TRP A 77 5.81 -20.03 -10.15
C TRP A 77 5.33 -19.15 -9.00
N ASN A 78 5.90 -17.96 -8.91
CA ASN A 78 5.62 -17.00 -7.84
C ASN A 78 4.92 -15.80 -8.45
N ASN A 79 3.84 -15.37 -7.81
CA ASN A 79 3.08 -14.19 -8.20
C ASN A 79 2.89 -13.30 -6.99
N ARG A 80 3.07 -11.99 -7.18
CA ARG A 80 2.90 -10.99 -6.14
C ARG A 80 2.12 -9.82 -6.70
N LEU A 81 1.12 -9.38 -5.96
CA LEU A 81 0.31 -8.21 -6.23
C LEU A 81 0.38 -7.31 -4.99
N GLU A 82 0.67 -6.03 -5.17
CA GLU A 82 0.56 -5.02 -4.13
C GLU A 82 -0.29 -3.87 -4.63
N LEU A 83 -1.19 -3.42 -3.78
CA LEU A 83 -2.06 -2.29 -4.00
C LEU A 83 -1.89 -1.35 -2.82
N ALA A 84 -1.68 -0.07 -3.07
CA ALA A 84 -1.69 0.93 -2.02
C ALA A 84 -2.34 2.22 -2.50
N TYR A 85 -3.15 2.83 -1.65
CA TYR A 85 -3.81 4.09 -1.91
C TYR A 85 -3.91 4.91 -0.62
N GLY A 86 -3.36 6.11 -0.63
CA GLY A 86 -3.29 6.97 0.54
C GLY A 86 -3.53 8.43 0.20
N LEU A 87 -4.22 9.11 1.11
CA LEU A 87 -4.58 10.52 1.06
C LEU A 87 -4.10 11.21 2.34
N ASN A 88 -3.61 12.44 2.22
CA ASN A 88 -3.21 13.26 3.35
C ASN A 88 -3.68 14.70 3.18
N LYS A 89 -4.10 15.33 4.27
CA LYS A 89 -4.37 16.76 4.34
C LYS A 89 -3.55 17.35 5.47
N THR A 90 -2.79 18.40 5.19
CA THR A 90 -1.98 19.13 6.17
C THR A 90 -2.31 20.61 6.08
N GLY A 91 -2.63 21.25 7.20
CA GLY A 91 -3.00 22.67 7.25
C GLY A 91 -4.14 23.03 6.30
N GLU A 92 -3.97 24.12 5.56
CA GLU A 92 -4.91 24.62 4.55
C GLU A 92 -4.64 24.10 3.12
N ASP A 93 -3.63 23.24 2.95
CA ASP A 93 -3.15 22.80 1.63
C ASP A 93 -4.15 21.93 0.85
N GLY A 94 -5.29 21.57 1.45
CA GLY A 94 -6.29 20.70 0.86
C GLY A 94 -5.88 19.23 0.95
N MET A 95 -6.71 18.34 0.38
CA MET A 95 -6.41 16.91 0.34
C MET A 95 -5.41 16.63 -0.79
N ARG A 96 -4.32 15.94 -0.46
CA ARG A 96 -3.25 15.51 -1.37
C ARG A 96 -3.16 13.99 -1.41
N LYS A 97 -2.72 13.46 -2.55
CA LYS A 97 -2.42 12.04 -2.71
C LYS A 97 -1.07 11.73 -2.07
N ALA A 98 -1.05 10.83 -1.09
CA ALA A 98 0.14 10.41 -0.36
C ALA A 98 0.77 9.14 -0.93
N ASN A 99 -0.06 8.21 -1.40
CA ASN A 99 0.37 6.91 -1.89
C ASN A 99 -0.58 6.44 -3.00
N ASP A 100 -0.04 5.89 -4.08
CA ASP A 100 -0.82 5.35 -5.19
C ASP A 100 0.05 4.37 -5.97
N LYS A 101 -0.18 3.08 -5.72
CA LYS A 101 0.67 2.01 -6.27
C LYS A 101 -0.15 0.80 -6.62
N ILE A 102 0.00 0.36 -7.87
CA ILE A 102 -0.31 -0.97 -8.36
C ILE A 102 1.02 -1.62 -8.73
N TYR A 103 1.36 -2.70 -8.06
CA TYR A 103 2.56 -3.47 -8.37
C TYR A 103 2.17 -4.92 -8.59
N MET A 104 2.58 -5.49 -9.72
CA MET A 104 2.40 -6.89 -10.03
C MET A 104 3.74 -7.48 -10.46
N ASN A 105 4.10 -8.63 -9.91
CA ASN A 105 5.26 -9.39 -10.32
C ASN A 105 4.86 -10.84 -10.53
N THR A 106 5.36 -11.43 -11.61
CA THR A 106 5.28 -12.86 -11.88
C THR A 106 6.67 -13.37 -12.18
N ASN A 107 7.04 -14.49 -11.59
CA ASN A 107 8.33 -15.13 -11.79
C ASN A 107 8.11 -16.63 -11.95
N TYR A 108 8.50 -17.15 -13.11
CA TYR A 108 8.43 -18.56 -13.43
C TYR A 108 9.85 -19.13 -13.52
N GLY A 109 10.11 -20.16 -12.74
CA GLY A 109 11.36 -20.91 -12.70
C GLY A 109 11.17 -22.38 -13.06
N TYR A 110 12.13 -22.93 -13.79
CA TYR A 110 12.21 -24.34 -14.13
C TYR A 110 13.58 -24.92 -13.76
N SER A 111 13.58 -26.00 -12.97
CA SER A 111 14.80 -26.72 -12.59
C SER A 111 15.26 -27.64 -13.74
N ILE A 112 16.40 -27.33 -14.33
CA ILE A 112 17.00 -28.10 -15.43
C ILE A 112 17.84 -29.24 -14.88
N ALA A 113 18.71 -28.93 -13.91
CA ALA A 113 19.55 -29.89 -13.20
C ALA A 113 19.59 -29.55 -11.70
N LYS A 114 20.23 -30.43 -10.90
CA LYS A 114 20.28 -30.33 -9.43
C LYS A 114 20.71 -28.94 -8.92
N ASN A 115 21.50 -28.20 -9.72
CA ASN A 115 22.03 -26.88 -9.41
C ASN A 115 21.78 -25.82 -10.51
N TRP A 116 21.02 -26.15 -11.55
CA TRP A 116 20.75 -25.23 -12.68
C TRP A 116 19.26 -24.95 -12.81
N TYR A 117 18.92 -23.67 -12.87
CA TYR A 117 17.56 -23.17 -12.99
C TYR A 117 17.52 -22.16 -14.13
N ALA A 118 16.53 -22.29 -15.01
CA ALA A 118 16.13 -21.22 -15.89
C ALA A 118 14.95 -20.51 -15.25
N SER A 119 14.95 -19.18 -15.25
CA SER A 119 13.82 -18.39 -14.78
C SER A 119 13.54 -17.27 -15.76
N ALA A 120 12.26 -16.91 -15.83
CA ALA A 120 11.81 -15.70 -16.47
C ALA A 120 10.93 -14.94 -15.48
N PHE A 121 11.01 -13.62 -15.50
CA PHE A 121 10.15 -12.77 -14.68
C PHE A 121 9.58 -11.62 -15.48
N THR A 122 8.47 -11.10 -14.99
CA THR A 122 7.83 -9.90 -15.50
C THR A 122 7.30 -9.11 -14.32
N THR A 123 7.63 -7.83 -14.28
CA THR A 123 7.18 -6.87 -13.28
C THR A 123 6.44 -5.76 -14.00
N PHE A 124 5.23 -5.46 -13.51
CA PHE A 124 4.41 -4.37 -13.95
C PHE A 124 4.14 -3.43 -12.77
N GLN A 125 4.42 -2.14 -12.92
CA GLN A 125 4.18 -1.15 -11.89
C GLN A 125 3.48 0.08 -12.46
N THR A 126 2.41 0.50 -11.80
CA THR A 126 1.62 1.66 -12.21
C THR A 126 0.82 2.29 -11.07
N GLN A 127 -0.06 3.25 -11.37
CA GLN A 127 -0.90 3.97 -10.40
C GLN A 127 -2.40 3.93 -10.77
N PHE A 128 -3.27 3.98 -9.76
CA PHE A 128 -4.74 3.92 -9.87
C PHE A 128 -5.40 5.23 -10.28
N SER A 129 -4.88 6.36 -9.80
CA SER A 129 -5.57 7.64 -9.92
C SER A 129 -4.69 8.67 -10.60
N PRO A 130 -5.26 9.69 -11.26
CA PRO A 130 -4.49 10.80 -11.77
C PRO A 130 -3.62 11.47 -10.68
N GLY A 131 -2.39 11.85 -11.01
CA GLY A 131 -1.55 12.69 -10.16
C GLY A 131 -1.82 14.16 -10.45
N TYR A 132 -1.81 15.02 -9.43
CA TYR A 132 -2.07 16.46 -9.58
C TYR A 132 -0.86 17.27 -9.10
N ASP A 133 -0.63 18.44 -9.72
CA ASP A 133 0.40 19.37 -9.24
C ASP A 133 -0.17 20.26 -8.15
N TYR A 134 0.00 19.84 -6.90
CA TYR A 134 -0.48 20.61 -5.76
C TYR A 134 0.31 21.92 -5.49
N SER A 135 1.36 22.22 -6.27
CA SER A 135 2.16 23.44 -6.16
C SER A 135 1.81 24.50 -7.22
N VAL A 136 1.20 24.09 -8.34
CA VAL A 136 0.90 24.98 -9.48
C VAL A 136 -0.60 25.12 -9.72
N ASN A 137 -1.36 24.01 -9.76
CA ASN A 137 -2.80 24.03 -9.97
C ASN A 137 -3.46 22.73 -9.46
N LYS A 138 -4.33 22.86 -8.45
CA LYS A 138 -5.01 21.73 -7.78
C LYS A 138 -6.00 21.00 -8.70
N ASP A 139 -6.36 21.59 -9.83
CA ASP A 139 -7.41 21.08 -10.74
C ASP A 139 -6.84 20.50 -12.05
N VAL A 140 -5.52 20.51 -12.26
CA VAL A 140 -4.87 19.99 -13.48
C VAL A 140 -4.12 18.70 -13.18
N ALA A 141 -4.57 17.60 -13.78
CA ALA A 141 -3.90 16.31 -13.69
C ALA A 141 -2.59 16.32 -14.51
N ILE A 142 -1.47 15.94 -13.88
CA ILE A 142 -0.16 15.74 -14.51
C ILE A 142 0.00 14.28 -14.99
N SER A 143 -0.69 13.34 -14.36
CA SER A 143 -0.69 11.93 -14.75
C SER A 143 -2.08 11.35 -14.68
N GLU A 144 -2.40 10.37 -15.50
CA GLU A 144 -3.71 9.71 -15.59
C GLU A 144 -3.67 8.28 -15.01
N PHE A 145 -4.79 7.55 -15.08
CA PHE A 145 -4.79 6.11 -14.75
C PHE A 145 -3.73 5.38 -15.59
N MET A 146 -2.96 4.53 -14.94
CA MET A 146 -1.84 3.81 -15.52
C MET A 146 -0.66 4.66 -16.03
N SER A 147 -0.59 5.94 -15.69
CA SER A 147 0.53 6.81 -16.07
C SER A 147 1.28 7.23 -14.82
N PRO A 148 2.55 6.82 -14.60
CA PRO A 148 3.38 6.00 -15.49
C PRO A 148 3.06 4.50 -15.39
N ALA A 149 3.35 3.76 -16.47
CA ALA A 149 3.32 2.30 -16.50
C ALA A 149 4.71 1.77 -16.85
N TYR A 150 5.32 1.03 -15.92
CA TYR A 150 6.61 0.39 -16.10
C TYR A 150 6.42 -1.11 -16.30
N LEU A 151 6.99 -1.64 -17.37
CA LEU A 151 7.05 -3.06 -17.64
C LEU A 151 8.51 -3.49 -17.74
N THR A 152 8.93 -4.40 -16.87
CA THR A 152 10.29 -4.94 -16.83
C THR A 152 10.23 -6.45 -16.95
N THR A 153 11.03 -7.03 -17.85
CA THR A 153 11.09 -8.47 -18.11
C THR A 153 12.54 -8.95 -18.14
N GLY A 154 12.80 -10.21 -17.77
CA GLY A 154 14.13 -10.81 -17.83
C GLY A 154 14.14 -12.30 -17.49
#